data_AF-A0A2R5GMM2-F1
#
_entry.id   AF-A0A2R5GMM2-F1
#
_cell.length_a   1.000
_cell.length_b   1.000
_cell.length_c   1.000
_cell.angle_alpha   90.00
_cell.angle_beta   90.00
_cell.angle_gamma   90.00
#
_symmetry.space_group_name_H-M   'P 1'
#
loop_
_entity.id
_entity.type
_entity.pdbx_description
1 polymer ?
#
loop_
_entity_poly.entity_id
_entity_poly.type
_entity_poly.pdbx_seq_one_letter_code
_entity_poly.pdbx_strand_id
1 'polypeptide(L)'
;MPWLVHDEEKPEDDLLFVHVPRCGGTSLTKHYNVARKCRKGLWPWRRFGMLYWFYRYRLLEKANFPFITIENAIFVCQYTVAIILYLTVPAYRPGNDCDAEDTFCGYGVTAYSLFATGATMFLVSTFLGTAPFIGRQTILRRIYAVFFTYVLCNWMGREKWLVGCNIKGWFVHFTAAKMLKYESIEEKDLENSFAIVRNPYSRMVSVYMYNRFGPLESFKGFVKRWCTSKLALYRQTGSTEEWDTYCHALPMFEYTHLDGEQIVKCIIKQEELKTLWMPGLKIQSRRHKKRLKEIPPKVADALRSMPHANSRKRSKPWWDYYDQELVDLVATNYAEDFYYFGYDIALPNRPDLKPPPIEPPPSIRPFSSNLDFSIYKDQDLKGLARRVSSQISTSSSLRSTSRRHDESRMSSSMATIGEPDTRGSSRRIKIRVDSLETSKDDTKEANEPASPAAAKKAVSSSAATVTEGDLRALDAEDDADAAAGSVLDRV
;
A
#
# COMPACT_ATOMS: atom_id res chain seq x y z
N MET A 1 7.86 2.65 -5.56
CA MET A 1 8.27 3.65 -6.54
C MET A 1 9.41 4.37 -5.90
N PRO A 2 10.50 4.58 -6.64
CA PRO A 2 11.03 5.91 -6.49
C PRO A 2 11.46 6.53 -7.81
N TRP A 3 12.01 5.76 -8.75
CA TRP A 3 12.61 6.32 -9.95
C TRP A 3 11.55 6.82 -10.92
N LEU A 4 11.41 8.14 -10.98
CA LEU A 4 10.61 8.85 -11.98
C LEU A 4 11.50 9.06 -13.20
N VAL A 5 11.59 8.02 -14.02
CA VAL A 5 12.36 8.04 -15.28
C VAL A 5 11.38 8.24 -16.42
N HIS A 6 11.54 9.21 -17.31
CA HIS A 6 10.77 9.20 -18.57
C HIS A 6 11.31 8.10 -19.50
N ASP A 7 10.48 7.56 -20.42
CA ASP A 7 10.95 6.45 -21.29
C ASP A 7 12.11 6.88 -22.23
N GLU A 8 12.40 8.18 -22.33
CA GLU A 8 13.42 8.82 -23.18
C GLU A 8 14.69 9.24 -22.40
N GLU A 9 14.70 9.17 -21.07
CA GLU A 9 15.79 9.70 -20.23
C GLU A 9 16.90 8.68 -19.94
N LYS A 10 18.13 9.20 -19.71
CA LYS A 10 19.28 8.40 -19.31
C LYS A 10 19.17 8.01 -17.81
N PRO A 11 19.68 6.83 -17.42
CA PRO A 11 19.64 6.37 -16.02
C PRO A 11 20.31 7.30 -14.99
N GLU A 12 21.26 8.12 -15.42
CA GLU A 12 22.01 9.05 -14.55
C GLU A 12 21.12 10.23 -14.06
N ASP A 13 19.94 10.40 -14.66
CA ASP A 13 19.00 11.46 -14.31
C ASP A 13 17.86 10.99 -13.40
N ASP A 14 17.88 9.73 -12.96
CA ASP A 14 16.79 9.11 -12.22
C ASP A 14 16.47 9.91 -10.93
N LEU A 15 15.23 10.39 -10.82
CA LEU A 15 14.74 11.14 -9.66
C LEU A 15 14.04 10.20 -8.66
N LEU A 16 14.48 10.19 -7.40
CA LEU A 16 13.95 9.33 -6.34
C LEU A 16 12.73 9.97 -5.63
N PHE A 17 11.53 9.45 -5.87
CA PHE A 17 10.33 9.83 -5.13
C PHE A 17 10.14 8.99 -3.85
N VAL A 18 10.33 9.60 -2.69
CA VAL A 18 10.02 9.00 -1.39
C VAL A 18 8.53 9.14 -1.11
N HIS A 19 7.80 8.06 -1.31
CA HIS A 19 6.34 8.07 -1.23
C HIS A 19 5.83 8.09 0.22
N VAL A 20 5.28 9.23 0.61
CA VAL A 20 4.52 9.39 1.85
C VAL A 20 3.07 8.96 1.63
N PRO A 21 2.53 7.99 2.41
CA PRO A 21 1.18 7.50 2.19
C PRO A 21 0.12 8.60 2.32
N ARG A 22 -0.81 8.60 1.36
CA ARG A 22 -1.95 9.55 1.25
C ARG A 22 -1.58 11.01 0.94
N CYS A 23 -0.37 11.23 0.42
CA CYS A 23 0.13 12.55 0.00
C CYS A 23 0.31 12.66 -1.54
N GLY A 24 -0.49 11.94 -2.33
CA GLY A 24 -0.52 12.11 -3.80
C GLY A 24 0.35 11.16 -4.62
N GLY A 25 1.04 10.19 -4.00
CA GLY A 25 1.92 9.27 -4.72
C GLY A 25 1.26 8.54 -5.88
N THR A 26 0.03 8.05 -5.73
CA THR A 26 -0.73 7.41 -6.81
C THR A 26 -0.71 8.19 -8.13
N SER A 27 -0.90 9.51 -8.08
CA SER A 27 -0.97 10.33 -9.29
C SER A 27 0.33 10.29 -10.06
N LEU A 28 1.48 10.40 -9.36
CA LEU A 28 2.80 10.24 -9.96
C LEU A 28 2.98 8.86 -10.58
N THR A 29 2.51 7.82 -9.93
CA THR A 29 2.72 6.45 -10.39
C THR A 29 2.01 6.15 -11.70
N LYS A 30 0.82 6.76 -11.87
CA LYS A 30 0.06 6.74 -13.12
C LYS A 30 0.77 7.59 -14.17
N HIS A 31 1.16 8.81 -13.82
CA HIS A 31 1.85 9.75 -14.71
C HIS A 31 3.12 9.15 -15.34
N TYR A 32 3.93 8.46 -14.53
CA TYR A 32 5.20 7.88 -14.96
C TYR A 32 5.09 6.45 -15.52
N ASN A 33 3.88 5.91 -15.69
CA ASN A 33 3.64 4.56 -16.19
C ASN A 33 4.41 3.48 -15.41
N VAL A 34 4.55 3.65 -14.08
CA VAL A 34 5.37 2.77 -13.24
C VAL A 34 4.90 1.31 -13.35
N ALA A 35 3.58 1.09 -13.42
CA ALA A 35 3.00 -0.24 -13.60
C ALA A 35 3.47 -0.96 -14.87
N ARG A 36 3.73 -0.22 -15.95
CA ARG A 36 4.28 -0.76 -17.19
C ARG A 36 5.77 -1.06 -17.03
N LYS A 37 6.54 -0.10 -16.53
CA LYS A 37 8.00 -0.17 -16.40
C LYS A 37 8.45 -1.27 -15.44
N CYS A 38 7.78 -1.40 -14.30
CA CYS A 38 8.06 -2.44 -13.31
C CYS A 38 7.70 -3.86 -13.79
N ARG A 39 7.12 -4.04 -14.98
CA ARG A 39 6.89 -5.35 -15.60
C ARG A 39 7.87 -5.70 -16.72
N LYS A 40 8.59 -4.71 -17.26
CA LYS A 40 9.60 -4.92 -18.31
C LYS A 40 10.72 -5.85 -17.78
N GLY A 41 11.08 -6.86 -18.56
CA GLY A 41 12.13 -7.84 -18.23
C GLY A 41 11.81 -8.84 -17.12
N LEU A 42 10.56 -8.94 -16.66
CA LEU A 42 10.17 -9.94 -15.66
C LEU A 42 9.77 -11.27 -16.32
N TRP A 43 10.11 -12.37 -15.65
CA TRP A 43 9.59 -13.71 -15.95
C TRP A 43 8.04 -13.70 -15.89
N PRO A 44 7.32 -14.48 -16.74
CA PRO A 44 5.86 -14.37 -16.89
C PRO A 44 5.08 -14.45 -15.57
N TRP A 45 5.47 -15.32 -14.63
CA TRP A 45 4.83 -15.42 -13.31
C TRP A 45 4.92 -14.12 -12.51
N ARG A 46 6.12 -13.55 -12.37
CA ARG A 46 6.32 -12.26 -11.67
C ARG A 46 5.64 -11.11 -12.41
N ARG A 47 5.62 -11.16 -13.74
CA ARG A 47 4.90 -10.18 -14.57
C ARG A 47 3.39 -10.21 -14.27
N PHE A 48 2.81 -11.41 -14.13
CA PHE A 48 1.42 -11.60 -13.75
C PHE A 48 1.15 -11.13 -12.32
N GLY A 49 2.03 -11.43 -11.36
CA GLY A 49 1.91 -10.94 -9.98
C GLY A 49 1.95 -9.43 -9.85
N MET A 50 2.85 -8.77 -10.59
CA MET A 50 2.86 -7.31 -10.65
C MET A 50 1.60 -6.75 -11.34
N LEU A 51 1.07 -7.40 -12.38
CA LEU A 51 -0.19 -6.99 -13.00
C LEU A 51 -1.34 -7.07 -11.97
N TYR A 52 -1.44 -8.18 -11.25
CA TYR A 52 -2.43 -8.39 -10.21
C TYR A 52 -2.28 -7.38 -9.07
N TRP A 53 -1.05 -7.10 -8.61
CA TRP A 53 -0.77 -6.09 -7.60
C TRP A 53 -1.34 -4.72 -7.99
N PHE A 54 -1.05 -4.22 -9.20
CA PHE A 54 -1.56 -2.92 -9.65
C PHE A 54 -3.07 -2.90 -9.86
N TYR A 55 -3.65 -4.01 -10.29
CA TYR A 55 -5.09 -4.18 -10.37
C TYR A 55 -5.73 -4.03 -8.97
N ARG A 56 -5.24 -4.79 -7.97
CA ARG A 56 -5.71 -4.72 -6.58
C ARG A 56 -5.49 -3.34 -5.96
N TYR A 57 -4.32 -2.76 -6.17
CA TYR A 57 -3.99 -1.43 -5.67
C TYR A 57 -5.00 -0.39 -6.18
N ARG A 58 -5.31 -0.40 -7.49
CA ARG A 58 -6.32 0.49 -8.09
C ARG A 58 -7.72 0.28 -7.53
N LEU A 59 -8.11 -0.97 -7.26
CA LEU A 59 -9.41 -1.25 -6.63
C LEU A 59 -9.50 -0.65 -5.22
N LEU A 60 -8.48 -0.86 -4.40
CA LEU A 60 -8.45 -0.35 -3.02
C LEU A 60 -8.36 1.18 -2.96
N GLU A 61 -7.85 1.83 -4.01
CA GLU A 61 -7.93 3.28 -4.16
C GLU A 61 -9.33 3.80 -4.46
N LYS A 62 -10.22 2.98 -5.00
CA LYS A 62 -11.59 3.37 -5.34
C LYS A 62 -12.60 2.98 -4.26
N ALA A 63 -12.45 1.78 -3.70
CA ALA A 63 -13.40 1.21 -2.74
C ALA A 63 -12.69 0.59 -1.54
N ASN A 64 -13.30 0.74 -0.36
CA ASN A 64 -12.84 0.06 0.86
C ASN A 64 -13.12 -1.46 0.78
N PHE A 65 -14.27 -1.84 0.21
CA PHE A 65 -14.72 -3.22 -0.01
C PHE A 65 -15.17 -3.36 -1.47
N PRO A 66 -14.28 -3.78 -2.38
CA PRO A 66 -14.60 -3.83 -3.80
C PRO A 66 -15.47 -5.06 -4.11
N PHE A 67 -16.75 -4.85 -4.41
CA PHE A 67 -17.67 -5.93 -4.79
C PHE A 67 -17.63 -6.24 -6.29
N ILE A 68 -17.34 -5.24 -7.13
CA ILE A 68 -17.23 -5.41 -8.58
C ILE A 68 -15.76 -5.69 -8.91
N THR A 69 -15.40 -6.97 -8.95
CA THR A 69 -14.04 -7.45 -9.17
C THR A 69 -14.04 -8.71 -10.05
N ILE A 70 -12.91 -8.97 -10.71
CA ILE A 70 -12.69 -10.20 -11.49
C ILE A 70 -12.78 -11.42 -10.57
N GLU A 71 -12.26 -11.34 -9.35
CA GLU A 71 -12.32 -12.41 -8.35
C GLU A 71 -13.77 -12.74 -7.99
N ASN A 72 -14.62 -11.73 -7.82
CA ASN A 72 -16.04 -11.95 -7.51
C ASN A 72 -16.80 -12.50 -8.72
N ALA A 73 -16.43 -12.13 -9.95
CA ALA A 73 -16.97 -12.76 -11.15
C ALA A 73 -16.58 -14.24 -11.23
N ILE A 74 -15.31 -14.59 -10.95
CA ILE A 74 -14.86 -15.99 -10.88
C ILE A 74 -15.62 -16.74 -9.77
N PHE A 75 -15.83 -16.11 -8.62
CA PHE A 75 -16.64 -16.69 -7.53
C PHE A 75 -18.05 -17.04 -8.01
N VAL A 76 -18.74 -16.12 -8.68
CA VAL A 76 -20.09 -16.37 -9.22
C VAL A 76 -20.04 -17.54 -10.20
N CYS A 77 -19.09 -17.56 -11.14
CA CYS A 77 -18.93 -18.67 -12.07
C CYS A 77 -18.70 -20.01 -11.36
N GLN A 78 -17.80 -20.05 -10.37
CA GLN A 78 -17.51 -21.26 -9.58
C GLN A 78 -18.75 -21.75 -8.82
N TYR A 79 -19.50 -20.83 -8.21
CA TYR A 79 -20.75 -21.16 -7.50
C TYR A 79 -21.82 -21.67 -8.45
N THR A 80 -21.98 -21.06 -9.63
CA THR A 80 -22.92 -21.53 -10.65
C THR A 80 -22.57 -22.94 -11.12
N VAL A 81 -21.30 -23.21 -11.43
CA VAL A 81 -20.85 -24.55 -11.82
C VAL A 81 -21.06 -25.55 -10.68
N ALA A 82 -20.74 -25.18 -9.45
CA ALA A 82 -20.96 -26.03 -8.27
C ALA A 82 -22.44 -26.38 -8.07
N ILE A 83 -23.35 -25.41 -8.24
CA ILE A 83 -24.81 -25.62 -8.18
C ILE A 83 -25.25 -26.57 -9.30
N ILE A 84 -24.77 -26.35 -10.53
CA ILE A 84 -25.11 -27.23 -11.66
C ILE A 84 -24.65 -28.65 -11.35
N LEU A 85 -23.38 -28.86 -10.97
CA LEU A 85 -22.86 -30.19 -10.62
C LEU A 85 -23.67 -30.84 -9.49
N TYR A 86 -24.02 -30.07 -8.46
CA TYR A 86 -24.81 -30.56 -7.33
C TYR A 86 -26.22 -31.01 -7.75
N LEU A 87 -26.86 -30.29 -8.67
CA LEU A 87 -28.23 -30.58 -9.12
C LEU A 87 -28.32 -31.60 -10.26
N THR A 88 -27.32 -31.67 -11.14
CA THR A 88 -27.36 -32.52 -12.34
C THR A 88 -26.81 -33.91 -12.11
N VAL A 89 -25.95 -34.10 -11.11
CA VAL A 89 -25.35 -35.41 -10.83
C VAL A 89 -26.42 -36.32 -10.21
N PRO A 90 -26.81 -37.42 -10.89
CA PRO A 90 -27.93 -38.26 -10.47
C PRO A 90 -27.80 -38.86 -9.06
N ALA A 91 -26.56 -38.99 -8.56
CA ALA A 91 -26.27 -39.44 -7.19
C ALA A 91 -26.87 -38.54 -6.09
N TYR A 92 -27.32 -37.32 -6.42
CA TYR A 92 -28.00 -36.41 -5.50
C TYR A 92 -29.53 -36.44 -5.63
N ARG A 93 -30.09 -37.21 -6.57
CA ARG A 93 -31.55 -37.38 -6.67
C ARG A 93 -32.00 -38.48 -5.72
N PRO A 94 -32.91 -38.20 -4.77
CA PRO A 94 -33.49 -39.25 -3.94
C PRO A 94 -34.21 -40.27 -4.85
N GLY A 95 -33.82 -41.54 -4.76
CA GLY A 95 -34.45 -42.66 -5.48
C GLY A 95 -33.65 -43.29 -6.62
N ASN A 96 -32.38 -42.93 -6.83
CA ASN A 96 -31.52 -43.61 -7.80
C ASN A 96 -30.61 -44.63 -7.08
N ASP A 97 -30.88 -45.93 -7.27
CA ASP A 97 -30.12 -47.07 -6.71
C ASP A 97 -28.76 -47.27 -7.40
N CYS A 98 -28.09 -46.19 -7.83
CA CYS A 98 -26.74 -46.27 -8.35
C CYS A 98 -25.81 -46.60 -7.17
N ASP A 99 -24.96 -47.63 -7.31
CA ASP A 99 -23.96 -48.01 -6.30
C ASP A 99 -23.24 -46.76 -5.77
N ALA A 100 -23.64 -46.34 -4.57
CA ALA A 100 -23.42 -45.00 -4.08
C ALA A 100 -21.95 -44.70 -3.76
N GLU A 101 -21.11 -45.73 -3.70
CA GLU A 101 -19.73 -45.61 -3.23
C GLU A 101 -18.79 -44.95 -4.24
N ASP A 102 -18.93 -45.21 -5.55
CA ASP A 102 -17.96 -44.71 -6.55
C ASP A 102 -18.32 -43.36 -7.17
N THR A 103 -19.62 -43.06 -7.34
CA THR A 103 -20.05 -41.82 -8.02
C THR A 103 -20.15 -40.62 -7.06
N PHE A 104 -20.43 -40.87 -5.78
CA PHE A 104 -20.52 -39.83 -4.74
C PHE A 104 -19.17 -39.15 -4.46
N CYS A 105 -18.07 -39.88 -4.64
CA CYS A 105 -16.74 -39.40 -4.26
C CYS A 105 -16.19 -38.32 -5.20
N GLY A 106 -16.41 -38.42 -6.51
CA GLY A 106 -15.79 -37.50 -7.48
C GLY A 106 -16.50 -36.14 -7.62
N TYR A 107 -17.78 -36.17 -8.00
CA TYR A 107 -18.51 -34.95 -8.34
C TYR A 107 -18.94 -34.14 -7.12
N GLY A 108 -19.30 -34.83 -6.03
CA GLY A 108 -19.64 -34.19 -4.77
C GLY A 108 -18.48 -33.40 -4.20
N VAL A 109 -17.32 -34.04 -4.08
CA VAL A 109 -16.08 -33.39 -3.62
C VAL A 109 -15.71 -32.21 -4.51
N THR A 110 -15.88 -32.34 -5.84
CA THR A 110 -15.61 -31.25 -6.78
C THR A 110 -16.54 -30.06 -6.54
N ALA A 111 -17.85 -30.28 -6.42
CA ALA A 111 -18.83 -29.22 -6.17
C ALA A 111 -18.56 -28.50 -4.83
N TYR A 112 -18.32 -29.25 -3.75
CA TYR A 112 -17.95 -28.67 -2.45
C TYR A 112 -16.63 -27.91 -2.50
N SER A 113 -15.64 -28.41 -3.24
CA SER A 113 -14.37 -27.71 -3.45
C SER A 113 -14.57 -26.39 -4.17
N LEU A 114 -15.42 -26.33 -5.20
CA LEU A 114 -15.76 -25.09 -5.90
C LEU A 114 -16.49 -24.10 -4.99
N PHE A 115 -17.45 -24.56 -4.18
CA PHE A 115 -18.11 -23.72 -3.18
C PHE A 115 -17.12 -23.15 -2.17
N ALA A 116 -16.26 -23.99 -1.60
CA ALA A 116 -15.30 -23.59 -0.58
C ALA A 116 -14.24 -22.62 -1.14
N THR A 117 -13.67 -22.92 -2.30
CA THR A 117 -12.65 -22.07 -2.94
C THR A 117 -13.24 -20.74 -3.41
N GLY A 118 -14.43 -20.76 -4.01
CA GLY A 118 -15.14 -19.55 -4.40
C GLY A 118 -15.47 -18.66 -3.20
N ALA A 119 -16.07 -19.23 -2.15
CA ALA A 119 -16.39 -18.48 -0.93
C ALA A 119 -15.14 -17.90 -0.26
N THR A 120 -14.05 -18.68 -0.19
CA THR A 120 -12.77 -18.22 0.34
C THR A 120 -12.22 -17.06 -0.47
N MET A 121 -12.22 -17.17 -1.80
CA MET A 121 -11.76 -16.11 -2.69
C MET A 121 -12.61 -14.84 -2.55
N PHE A 122 -13.93 -14.95 -2.48
CA PHE A 122 -14.82 -13.82 -2.23
C PHE A 122 -14.51 -13.14 -0.89
N LEU A 123 -14.44 -13.91 0.20
CA LEU A 123 -14.17 -13.40 1.55
C LEU A 123 -12.80 -12.73 1.65
N VAL A 124 -11.77 -13.37 1.11
CA VAL A 124 -10.41 -12.83 1.13
C VAL A 124 -10.29 -11.62 0.22
N SER A 125 -10.75 -11.67 -1.03
CA SER A 125 -10.56 -10.57 -1.97
C SER A 125 -11.47 -9.36 -1.67
N THR A 126 -12.66 -9.56 -1.13
CA THR A 126 -13.63 -8.47 -0.89
C THR A 126 -13.48 -7.87 0.50
N PHE A 127 -13.14 -8.67 1.53
CA PHE A 127 -13.11 -8.20 2.92
C PHE A 127 -11.73 -8.29 3.55
N LEU A 128 -11.16 -9.48 3.70
CA LEU A 128 -9.95 -9.66 4.52
C LEU A 128 -8.71 -9.03 3.88
N GLY A 129 -8.60 -9.12 2.55
CA GLY A 129 -7.52 -8.64 1.70
C GLY A 129 -7.65 -7.16 1.30
N THR A 130 -8.29 -6.36 2.15
CA THR A 130 -8.54 -4.93 1.91
C THR A 130 -7.81 -4.06 2.93
N ALA A 131 -7.61 -2.78 2.59
CA ALA A 131 -6.95 -1.84 3.49
C ALA A 131 -7.63 -1.70 4.87
N PRO A 132 -8.98 -1.63 4.99
CA PRO A 132 -9.65 -1.63 6.29
C PRO A 132 -9.30 -2.82 7.19
N PHE A 133 -9.13 -4.03 6.63
CA PHE A 133 -8.80 -5.22 7.43
C PHE A 133 -7.29 -5.38 7.63
N ILE A 134 -6.51 -5.46 6.55
CA ILE A 134 -5.04 -5.65 6.61
C ILE A 134 -4.39 -4.52 7.41
N GLY A 135 -4.82 -3.28 7.20
CA GLY A 135 -4.23 -2.12 7.88
C GLY A 135 -4.48 -2.10 9.39
N ARG A 136 -5.49 -2.83 9.87
CA ARG A 136 -5.95 -2.75 11.26
C ARG A 136 -5.68 -4.01 12.05
N GLN A 137 -5.61 -5.16 11.39
CA GLN A 137 -5.38 -6.45 12.03
C GLN A 137 -3.96 -6.92 11.77
N THR A 138 -3.11 -6.81 12.78
CA THR A 138 -1.69 -7.18 12.71
C THR A 138 -1.50 -8.63 12.25
N ILE A 139 -2.33 -9.55 12.76
CA ILE A 139 -2.27 -10.97 12.37
C ILE A 139 -2.53 -11.15 10.88
N LEU A 140 -3.61 -10.57 10.34
CA LEU A 140 -3.94 -10.66 8.92
C LEU A 140 -2.84 -10.04 8.04
N ARG A 141 -2.30 -8.89 8.46
CA ARG A 141 -1.17 -8.24 7.76
C ARG A 141 0.06 -9.13 7.67
N ARG A 142 0.41 -9.79 8.77
CA ARG A 142 1.56 -10.71 8.85
C ARG A 142 1.35 -11.95 8.00
N ILE A 143 0.16 -12.56 8.07
CA ILE A 143 -0.22 -13.70 7.21
C ILE A 143 -0.12 -13.28 5.74
N TYR A 144 -0.62 -12.09 5.38
CA TYR A 144 -0.53 -11.56 4.03
C TYR A 144 0.95 -11.42 3.58
N ALA A 145 1.80 -10.80 4.40
CA ALA A 145 3.22 -10.64 4.07
C ALA A 145 3.94 -11.98 3.88
N VAL A 146 3.70 -12.95 4.77
CA VAL A 146 4.28 -14.30 4.70
C VAL A 146 3.81 -15.03 3.45
N PHE A 147 2.51 -15.01 3.17
CA PHE A 147 1.92 -15.68 2.01
C PHE A 147 2.52 -15.15 0.69
N PHE A 148 2.52 -13.84 0.48
CA PHE A 148 3.03 -13.28 -0.77
C PHE A 148 4.55 -13.37 -0.92
N THR A 149 5.29 -13.36 0.19
CA THR A 149 6.75 -13.47 0.15
C THR A 149 7.19 -14.91 -0.05
N TYR A 150 6.76 -15.83 0.81
CA TYR A 150 7.30 -17.18 0.85
C TYR A 150 6.48 -18.14 -0.01
N VAL A 151 5.14 -18.15 0.14
CA VAL A 151 4.29 -19.10 -0.59
C VAL A 151 4.25 -18.75 -2.07
N LEU A 152 4.15 -17.46 -2.40
CA LEU A 152 4.15 -17.01 -3.80
C LEU A 152 5.54 -16.57 -4.29
N CYS A 153 6.61 -16.82 -3.53
CA CYS A 153 8.00 -16.53 -3.94
C CYS A 153 8.24 -15.07 -4.42
N ASN A 154 7.78 -14.11 -3.61
CA ASN A 154 7.87 -12.68 -3.87
C ASN A 154 7.19 -12.27 -5.19
N TRP A 155 6.05 -12.90 -5.48
CA TRP A 155 5.29 -12.74 -6.72
C TRP A 155 4.92 -11.30 -7.06
N MET A 156 4.68 -10.49 -6.03
CA MET A 156 4.18 -9.12 -6.15
C MET A 156 5.23 -8.05 -5.78
N GLY A 157 6.51 -8.40 -5.66
CA GLY A 157 7.55 -7.49 -5.22
C GLY A 157 8.59 -7.16 -6.28
N ARG A 158 8.93 -5.87 -6.43
CA ARG A 158 10.06 -5.40 -7.24
C ARG A 158 10.82 -4.27 -6.55
N GLU A 159 11.89 -4.65 -5.85
CA GLU A 159 12.73 -3.76 -5.03
C GLU A 159 13.39 -2.64 -5.85
N LYS A 160 13.91 -2.93 -7.06
CA LYS A 160 14.45 -1.89 -7.98
C LYS A 160 13.49 -0.72 -8.20
N TRP A 161 12.18 -0.98 -8.21
CA TRP A 161 11.17 0.06 -8.41
C TRP A 161 10.50 0.47 -7.09
N LEU A 162 10.92 -0.08 -5.94
CA LEU A 162 10.24 -0.03 -4.65
C LEU A 162 8.72 -0.26 -4.75
N VAL A 163 8.25 -1.15 -5.62
CA VAL A 163 6.81 -1.43 -5.76
C VAL A 163 6.52 -2.83 -5.27
N GLY A 164 5.39 -2.99 -4.57
CA GLY A 164 4.92 -4.28 -4.12
C GLY A 164 5.03 -4.46 -2.62
N CYS A 165 5.09 -5.72 -2.22
CA CYS A 165 5.36 -6.11 -0.85
C CYS A 165 6.25 -7.36 -0.80
N ASN A 166 7.06 -7.47 0.25
CA ASN A 166 7.76 -8.69 0.65
C ASN A 166 7.85 -8.76 2.19
N ILE A 167 8.76 -9.57 2.72
CA ILE A 167 8.95 -9.75 4.17
C ILE A 167 9.48 -8.49 4.89
N LYS A 168 10.18 -7.62 4.15
CA LYS A 168 10.67 -6.32 4.62
C LYS A 168 9.51 -5.30 4.70
N GLY A 169 8.37 -5.60 4.09
CA GLY A 169 7.15 -4.80 4.15
C GLY A 169 6.68 -4.30 2.78
N TRP A 170 5.97 -3.18 2.78
CA TRP A 170 5.33 -2.61 1.59
C TRP A 170 6.31 -1.59 1.03
N PHE A 171 7.03 -1.97 -0.03
CA PHE A 171 8.10 -1.16 -0.61
C PHE A 171 7.67 0.27 -0.96
N VAL A 172 6.42 0.42 -1.41
CA VAL A 172 5.84 1.73 -1.75
C VAL A 172 5.71 2.67 -0.55
N HIS A 173 5.84 2.18 0.68
CA HIS A 173 5.73 2.96 1.90
C HIS A 173 6.96 2.75 2.80
N PHE A 174 8.11 2.42 2.22
CA PHE A 174 9.35 2.47 2.99
C PHE A 174 9.64 3.93 3.36
N THR A 175 10.12 4.13 4.59
CA THR A 175 10.76 5.38 4.97
C THR A 175 12.11 5.48 4.28
N ALA A 176 12.66 6.69 4.08
CA ALA A 176 13.99 6.84 3.52
C ALA A 176 15.04 6.06 4.34
N ALA A 177 14.95 6.12 5.68
CA ALA A 177 15.77 5.31 6.58
C ALA A 177 15.68 3.80 6.32
N LYS A 178 14.49 3.26 6.06
CA LYS A 178 14.32 1.86 5.70
C LYS A 178 14.91 1.50 4.34
N MET A 179 14.78 2.40 3.37
CA MET A 179 15.35 2.18 2.04
C MET A 179 16.88 2.04 2.14
N LEU A 180 17.54 2.88 2.94
CA LEU A 180 18.97 2.77 3.25
C LEU A 180 19.29 1.48 4.03
N LYS A 181 18.57 1.23 5.14
CA LYS A 181 18.77 0.05 6.01
C LYS A 181 18.71 -1.27 5.24
N TYR A 182 17.84 -1.35 4.24
CA TYR A 182 17.64 -2.55 3.44
C TYR A 182 18.44 -2.58 2.14
N GLU A 183 19.33 -1.61 1.94
CA GLU A 183 20.17 -1.46 0.75
C GLU A 183 19.31 -1.43 -0.53
N SER A 184 18.09 -0.90 -0.42
CA SER A 184 17.20 -0.73 -1.57
C SER A 184 17.53 0.55 -2.36
N ILE A 185 18.23 1.48 -1.72
CA ILE A 185 18.84 2.69 -2.28
C ILE A 185 20.19 2.94 -1.59
N GLU A 186 21.03 3.77 -2.19
CA GLU A 186 22.25 4.32 -1.61
C GLU A 186 22.03 5.75 -1.09
N GLU A 187 22.93 6.27 -0.24
CA GLU A 187 22.83 7.66 0.27
C GLU A 187 22.85 8.70 -0.85
N LYS A 188 23.65 8.48 -1.90
CA LYS A 188 23.71 9.36 -3.08
C LYS A 188 22.36 9.49 -3.80
N ASP A 189 21.52 8.46 -3.73
CA ASP A 189 20.19 8.48 -4.37
C ASP A 189 19.28 9.51 -3.68
N LEU A 190 19.54 9.81 -2.40
CA LEU A 190 18.82 10.84 -1.66
C LEU A 190 19.20 12.26 -2.08
N GLU A 191 20.37 12.47 -2.67
CA GLU A 191 20.77 13.79 -3.21
C GLU A 191 19.86 14.23 -4.36
N ASN A 192 19.33 13.27 -5.13
CA ASN A 192 18.35 13.48 -6.19
C ASN A 192 16.98 12.93 -5.79
N SER A 193 16.49 13.29 -4.60
CA SER A 193 15.21 12.81 -4.08
C SER A 193 14.20 13.90 -3.74
N PHE A 194 12.93 13.53 -3.73
CA PHE A 194 11.88 14.39 -3.20
C PHE A 194 10.74 13.61 -2.56
N ALA A 195 9.98 14.29 -1.70
CA ALA A 195 8.77 13.78 -1.10
C ALA A 195 7.63 14.81 -1.20
N ILE A 196 6.40 14.30 -1.23
CA ILE A 196 5.21 15.14 -1.08
C ILE A 196 4.63 14.88 0.31
N VAL A 197 4.47 15.92 1.10
CA VAL A 197 3.82 15.89 2.43
C VAL A 197 2.48 16.60 2.35
N ARG A 198 1.65 16.48 3.38
CA ARG A 198 0.31 17.08 3.42
C ARG A 198 -0.02 17.55 4.82
N ASN A 199 -0.79 18.64 4.97
CA ASN A 199 -1.30 19.06 6.28
C ASN A 199 -1.79 17.85 7.12
N PRO A 200 -1.28 17.63 8.35
CA PRO A 200 -1.56 16.42 9.12
C PRO A 200 -3.05 16.18 9.39
N TYR A 201 -3.84 17.24 9.63
CA TYR A 201 -5.29 17.12 9.79
C TYR A 201 -5.97 16.64 8.49
N SER A 202 -5.63 17.27 7.37
CA SER A 202 -6.15 16.87 6.05
C SER A 202 -5.72 15.45 5.67
N ARG A 203 -4.50 15.04 6.04
CA ARG A 203 -3.98 13.68 5.86
C ARG A 203 -4.76 12.67 6.69
N MET A 204 -5.05 12.95 7.96
CA MET A 204 -5.81 12.03 8.82
C MET A 204 -7.22 11.76 8.27
N VAL A 205 -7.91 12.77 7.74
CA VAL A 205 -9.20 12.56 7.05
C VAL A 205 -9.03 11.67 5.81
N SER A 206 -7.95 11.86 5.04
CA SER A 206 -7.63 11.00 3.90
C SER A 206 -7.33 9.55 4.30
N VAL A 207 -6.64 9.35 5.43
CA VAL A 207 -6.35 8.03 6.02
C VAL A 207 -7.63 7.36 6.50
N TYR A 208 -8.52 8.10 7.18
CA TYR A 208 -9.84 7.61 7.57
C TYR A 208 -10.66 7.15 6.37
N MET A 209 -10.80 8.00 5.33
CA MET A 209 -11.56 7.65 4.13
C MET A 209 -11.00 6.41 3.41
N TYR A 210 -9.70 6.14 3.55
CA TYR A 210 -9.05 4.98 2.96
C TYR A 210 -9.19 3.71 3.82
N ASN A 211 -9.24 3.82 5.15
CA ASN A 211 -9.22 2.65 6.05
C ASN A 211 -10.54 2.42 6.82
N ARG A 212 -11.58 3.22 6.60
CA ARG A 212 -12.85 3.08 7.34
C ARG A 212 -13.62 1.81 6.97
N PHE A 213 -14.30 1.22 7.95
CA PHE A 213 -15.26 0.12 7.75
C PHE A 213 -16.60 0.62 7.17
N GLY A 214 -16.53 1.33 6.03
CA GLY A 214 -17.70 1.88 5.37
C GLY A 214 -18.41 2.99 6.18
N PRO A 215 -19.73 3.16 6.02
CA PRO A 215 -20.50 4.23 6.66
C PRO A 215 -20.70 4.02 8.18
N LEU A 216 -20.48 2.80 8.69
CA LEU A 216 -20.73 2.46 10.09
C LEU A 216 -19.62 2.93 11.05
N GLU A 217 -18.51 3.43 10.53
CA GLU A 217 -17.42 3.93 11.35
C GLU A 217 -17.35 5.46 11.32
N SER A 218 -17.57 6.10 12.46
CA SER A 218 -17.40 7.55 12.60
C SER A 218 -15.91 7.94 12.55
N PHE A 219 -15.64 9.15 12.04
CA PHE A 219 -14.28 9.70 12.03
C PHE A 219 -13.69 9.78 13.45
N LYS A 220 -14.48 10.24 14.43
CA LYS A 220 -14.08 10.32 15.84
C LYS A 220 -13.63 8.96 16.38
N GLY A 221 -14.43 7.91 16.17
CA GLY A 221 -14.10 6.56 16.61
C GLY A 221 -12.86 6.00 15.91
N PHE A 222 -12.68 6.31 14.62
CA PHE A 222 -11.49 5.94 13.86
C PHE A 222 -10.23 6.59 14.44
N VAL A 223 -10.19 7.92 14.57
CA VAL A 223 -9.01 8.67 15.03
C VAL A 223 -8.60 8.24 16.45
N LYS A 224 -9.57 8.09 17.37
CA LYS A 224 -9.28 7.61 18.73
C LYS A 224 -8.54 6.28 18.69
N ARG A 225 -9.10 5.26 18.04
CA ARG A 225 -8.45 3.94 17.91
C ARG A 225 -7.12 4.02 17.17
N TRP A 226 -7.03 4.87 16.16
CA TRP A 226 -5.82 5.02 15.36
C TRP A 226 -4.65 5.55 16.19
N CYS A 227 -4.86 6.68 16.86
CA CYS A 227 -3.84 7.30 17.70
C CYS A 227 -3.53 6.44 18.93
N THR A 228 -4.53 5.94 19.65
CA THR A 228 -4.31 5.21 20.90
C THR A 228 -3.80 3.79 20.73
N SER A 229 -4.13 3.11 19.62
CA SER A 229 -3.75 1.70 19.43
C SER A 229 -2.62 1.51 18.44
N LYS A 230 -2.64 2.23 17.30
CA LYS A 230 -1.66 2.00 16.22
C LYS A 230 -0.43 2.88 16.38
N LEU A 231 -0.65 4.14 16.75
CA LEU A 231 0.47 5.07 16.87
C LEU A 231 1.16 4.98 18.23
N ALA A 232 0.43 4.63 19.30
CA ALA A 232 1.01 4.41 20.62
C ALA A 232 2.13 3.36 20.62
N LEU A 233 1.97 2.25 19.87
CA LEU A 233 3.01 1.23 19.76
C LEU A 233 4.29 1.78 19.10
N TYR A 234 4.15 2.54 18.03
CA TYR A 234 5.27 3.22 17.39
C TYR A 234 5.93 4.23 18.36
N ARG A 235 5.14 5.01 19.09
CA ARG A 235 5.68 5.97 20.06
C ARG A 235 6.41 5.30 21.22
N GLN A 236 5.99 4.10 21.62
CA GLN A 236 6.63 3.31 22.66
C GLN A 236 7.93 2.65 22.18
N THR A 237 7.94 2.13 20.94
CA THR A 237 9.03 1.27 20.44
C THR A 237 10.01 1.99 19.53
N GLY A 238 9.62 3.11 18.93
CA GLY A 238 10.33 3.73 17.81
C GLY A 238 10.34 2.87 16.53
N SER A 239 9.71 1.69 16.54
CA SER A 239 9.78 0.76 15.43
C SER A 239 8.94 1.27 14.27
N THR A 240 9.60 1.50 13.14
CA THR A 240 8.91 1.74 11.86
C THR A 240 8.63 0.44 11.12
N GLU A 241 9.06 -0.72 11.65
CA GLU A 241 8.95 -2.02 10.99
C GLU A 241 7.51 -2.38 10.66
N GLU A 242 7.28 -2.94 9.46
CA GLU A 242 5.91 -3.23 9.00
C GLU A 242 5.21 -4.28 9.90
N TRP A 243 6.02 -5.13 10.53
CA TRP A 243 5.57 -6.12 11.51
C TRP A 243 4.89 -5.47 12.71
N ASP A 244 5.33 -4.28 13.08
CA ASP A 244 4.92 -3.59 14.31
C ASP A 244 3.98 -2.45 13.97
N THR A 245 4.41 -1.58 13.05
CA THR A 245 3.76 -0.31 12.76
C THR A 245 3.18 -0.30 11.37
N TYR A 246 1.90 0.10 11.29
CA TYR A 246 1.25 0.27 10.00
C TYR A 246 1.75 1.55 9.32
N CYS A 247 2.21 1.44 8.08
CA CYS A 247 2.77 2.56 7.32
C CYS A 247 1.88 3.83 7.32
N HIS A 248 0.56 3.70 7.14
CA HIS A 248 -0.33 4.87 7.15
C HIS A 248 -0.43 5.57 8.51
N ALA A 249 -0.03 4.91 9.60
CA ALA A 249 -0.06 5.50 10.93
C ALA A 249 1.14 6.41 11.17
N LEU A 250 2.31 6.06 10.61
CA LEU A 250 3.55 6.79 10.80
C LEU A 250 3.41 8.29 10.48
N PRO A 251 4.04 9.18 11.27
CA PRO A 251 4.25 10.58 10.89
C PRO A 251 4.96 10.68 9.54
N MET A 252 4.69 11.74 8.78
CA MET A 252 5.38 11.96 7.50
C MET A 252 6.86 12.32 7.70
N PHE A 253 7.20 12.88 8.87
CA PHE A 253 8.56 13.10 9.34
C PHE A 253 9.41 11.84 9.22
N GLU A 254 8.90 10.68 9.67
CA GLU A 254 9.59 9.39 9.59
C GLU A 254 9.96 8.96 8.17
N TYR A 255 9.22 9.44 7.16
CA TYR A 255 9.53 9.10 5.76
C TYR A 255 10.67 9.93 5.20
N THR A 256 10.89 11.11 5.75
CA THR A 256 11.69 12.17 5.12
C THR A 256 12.93 12.57 5.92
N HIS A 257 12.95 12.21 7.21
CA HIS A 257 13.99 12.54 8.16
C HIS A 257 14.61 11.28 8.76
N LEU A 258 15.85 11.40 9.22
CA LEU A 258 16.56 10.43 10.03
C LEU A 258 17.28 11.22 11.12
N ASP A 259 17.13 10.80 12.38
CA ASP A 259 17.78 11.41 13.55
C ASP A 259 17.53 12.93 13.72
N GLY A 260 16.36 13.40 13.27
CA GLY A 260 16.02 14.83 13.31
C GLY A 260 16.45 15.62 12.07
N GLU A 261 17.26 15.03 11.19
CA GLU A 261 17.78 15.66 9.99
C GLU A 261 16.98 15.28 8.75
N GLN A 262 16.72 16.27 7.90
CA GLN A 262 16.05 16.03 6.63
C GLN A 262 17.01 15.35 5.65
N ILE A 263 16.79 14.06 5.37
CA ILE A 263 17.62 13.30 4.43
C ILE A 263 17.07 13.32 3.00
N VAL A 264 15.78 13.59 2.81
CA VAL A 264 15.19 13.77 1.48
C VAL A 264 15.50 15.18 0.97
N LYS A 265 16.08 15.31 -0.24
CA LYS A 265 16.59 16.59 -0.74
C LYS A 265 15.51 17.68 -0.86
N CYS A 266 14.33 17.33 -1.38
CA CYS A 266 13.24 18.28 -1.60
C CYS A 266 11.92 17.81 -0.97
N ILE A 267 11.26 18.66 -0.18
CA ILE A 267 9.96 18.37 0.41
C ILE A 267 8.93 19.40 -0.04
N ILE A 268 7.86 18.90 -0.66
CA ILE A 268 6.82 19.72 -1.28
C ILE A 268 5.51 19.46 -0.57
N LYS A 269 4.76 20.51 -0.23
CA LYS A 269 3.46 20.33 0.39
C LYS A 269 2.38 20.10 -0.66
N GLN A 270 1.46 19.18 -0.41
CA GLN A 270 0.47 18.77 -1.40
C GLN A 270 -0.46 19.94 -1.80
N GLU A 271 -0.73 20.86 -0.89
CA GLU A 271 -1.61 22.02 -1.11
C GLU A 271 -0.95 23.04 -2.05
N GLU A 272 0.38 23.02 -2.13
CA GLU A 272 1.19 23.90 -2.98
C GLU A 272 1.23 23.43 -4.44
N LEU A 273 0.90 22.16 -4.71
CA LEU A 273 1.00 21.58 -6.05
C LEU A 273 0.10 22.27 -7.09
N LYS A 274 -1.09 22.75 -6.69
CA LYS A 274 -1.98 23.50 -7.60
C LYS A 274 -1.30 24.75 -8.16
N THR A 275 -0.47 25.39 -7.35
CA THR A 275 0.24 26.62 -7.72
C THR A 275 1.40 26.37 -8.69
N LEU A 276 1.95 25.15 -8.70
CA LEU A 276 2.97 24.73 -9.66
C LEU A 276 2.40 24.53 -11.06
N TRP A 277 1.13 24.11 -11.17
CA TRP A 277 0.49 23.79 -12.44
C TRP A 277 -0.12 25.00 -13.14
N MET A 278 -0.53 26.02 -12.38
CA MET A 278 -1.24 27.18 -12.91
C MET A 278 -0.42 28.46 -12.67
N PRO A 279 0.64 28.70 -13.48
CA PRO A 279 1.42 29.92 -13.41
C PRO A 279 0.52 31.11 -13.74
N GLY A 280 0.13 31.88 -12.73
CA GLY A 280 -0.80 33.00 -12.88
C GLY A 280 -1.77 33.19 -11.71
N LEU A 281 -1.93 32.20 -10.82
CA LEU A 281 -2.71 32.43 -9.60
C LEU A 281 -2.04 33.52 -8.75
N LYS A 282 -2.70 34.69 -8.68
CA LYS A 282 -2.24 35.86 -7.93
C LYS A 282 -2.13 35.62 -6.40
N ILE A 283 -2.66 34.51 -5.92
CA ILE A 283 -2.69 34.12 -4.50
C ILE A 283 -1.40 33.40 -4.14
N GLN A 284 -0.26 34.08 -4.20
CA GLN A 284 0.97 33.54 -3.63
C GLN A 284 1.63 34.58 -2.73
N SER A 285 1.75 34.24 -1.45
CA SER A 285 2.58 34.99 -0.53
C SER A 285 4.02 35.05 -1.07
N ARG A 286 4.75 36.12 -0.76
CA ARG A 286 6.16 36.29 -1.17
C ARG A 286 7.03 35.10 -0.73
N ARG A 287 6.71 34.51 0.44
CA ARG A 287 7.36 33.30 0.97
C ARG A 287 7.14 32.08 0.08
N HIS A 288 5.92 31.91 -0.42
CA HIS A 288 5.57 30.80 -1.31
C HIS A 288 6.36 30.85 -2.62
N LYS A 289 6.41 32.02 -3.28
CA LYS A 289 7.20 32.23 -4.49
C LYS A 289 8.68 31.93 -4.32
N LYS A 290 9.25 32.25 -3.15
CA LYS A 290 10.65 31.94 -2.84
C LYS A 290 10.88 30.43 -2.78
N ARG A 291 10.02 29.69 -2.04
CA ARG A 291 10.12 28.23 -1.94
C ARG A 291 9.94 27.53 -3.29
N LEU A 292 9.02 28.00 -4.14
CA LEU A 292 8.85 27.41 -5.48
C LEU A 292 10.09 27.56 -6.36
N LYS A 293 10.88 28.63 -6.17
CA LYS A 293 12.15 28.82 -6.89
C LYS A 293 13.28 27.93 -6.36
N GLU A 294 13.15 27.42 -5.14
CA GLU A 294 14.11 26.52 -4.51
C GLU A 294 13.86 25.05 -4.91
N ILE A 295 12.72 24.74 -5.53
CA ILE A 295 12.43 23.39 -6.04
C ILE A 295 13.39 23.10 -7.21
N PRO A 296 14.15 21.99 -7.15
CA PRO A 296 15.02 21.61 -8.27
C PRO A 296 14.24 21.51 -9.58
N PRO A 297 14.76 22.01 -10.72
CA PRO A 297 14.04 22.00 -11.99
C PRO A 297 13.50 20.63 -12.36
N LYS A 298 14.28 19.56 -12.17
CA LYS A 298 13.85 18.17 -12.39
C LYS A 298 12.60 17.79 -11.58
N VAL A 299 12.53 18.19 -10.32
CA VAL A 299 11.36 17.94 -9.46
C VAL A 299 10.17 18.77 -9.92
N ALA A 300 10.39 20.03 -10.28
CA ALA A 300 9.33 20.90 -10.80
C ALA A 300 8.75 20.38 -12.11
N ASP A 301 9.60 19.90 -13.02
CA ASP A 301 9.22 19.27 -14.28
C ASP A 301 8.48 17.95 -14.03
N ALA A 302 8.95 17.14 -13.09
CA ALA A 302 8.30 15.88 -12.73
C ALA A 302 6.91 16.03 -12.12
N LEU A 303 6.68 17.16 -11.46
CA LEU A 303 5.38 17.51 -10.91
C LEU A 303 4.51 18.25 -11.92
N ARG A 304 5.08 18.83 -12.98
CA ARG A 304 4.32 19.54 -14.01
C ARG A 304 3.39 18.53 -14.69
N SER A 305 2.13 18.90 -14.84
CA SER A 305 1.10 18.04 -15.47
C SER A 305 0.73 16.77 -14.68
N MET A 306 1.09 16.68 -13.40
CA MET A 306 0.63 15.56 -12.58
C MET A 306 -0.91 15.56 -12.51
N PRO A 307 -1.59 14.48 -12.93
CA PRO A 307 -3.05 14.46 -12.99
C PRO A 307 -3.66 14.44 -11.58
N HIS A 308 -4.78 15.14 -11.41
CA HIS A 308 -5.60 15.02 -10.21
C HIS A 308 -6.47 13.74 -10.25
N ALA A 309 -5.83 12.57 -10.32
CA ALA A 309 -6.49 11.29 -10.59
C ALA A 309 -7.30 10.70 -9.41
N ASN A 310 -7.26 11.34 -8.23
CA ASN A 310 -7.80 10.80 -6.98
C ASN A 310 -8.72 11.79 -6.24
N SER A 311 -9.41 12.70 -6.94
CA SER A 311 -10.52 13.43 -6.34
C SER A 311 -11.60 12.45 -5.94
N ARG A 312 -11.83 12.30 -4.64
CA ARG A 312 -13.06 11.71 -4.13
C ARG A 312 -13.97 12.86 -3.75
N LYS A 313 -15.21 12.86 -4.25
CA LYS A 313 -16.25 13.77 -3.78
C LYS A 313 -16.37 13.59 -2.27
N ARG A 314 -16.23 14.68 -1.52
CA ARG A 314 -16.43 14.70 -0.07
C ARG A 314 -17.75 15.40 0.17
N SER A 315 -18.53 14.88 1.12
CA SER A 315 -19.78 15.52 1.51
C SER A 315 -19.58 16.81 2.31
N LYS A 316 -18.38 17.01 2.85
CA LYS A 316 -17.99 18.22 3.60
C LYS A 316 -16.47 18.44 3.54
N PRO A 317 -15.99 19.68 3.74
CA PRO A 317 -14.56 19.96 3.80
C PRO A 317 -13.89 19.22 4.97
N TRP A 318 -12.57 19.06 4.89
CA TRP A 318 -11.85 18.18 5.83
C TRP A 318 -11.83 18.72 7.26
N TRP A 319 -11.85 20.05 7.47
CA TRP A 319 -11.83 20.66 8.80
C TRP A 319 -13.17 20.45 9.56
N ASP A 320 -14.28 20.22 8.86
CA ASP A 320 -15.59 19.94 9.47
C ASP A 320 -15.68 18.55 10.13
N TYR A 321 -14.65 17.71 9.97
CA TYR A 321 -14.58 16.43 10.66
C TYR A 321 -14.09 16.56 12.10
N TYR A 322 -13.55 17.70 12.49
CA TYR A 322 -12.86 17.88 13.77
C TYR A 322 -13.76 18.50 14.85
N ASP A 323 -13.61 17.97 16.05
CA ASP A 323 -13.93 18.65 17.31
C ASP A 323 -12.62 18.93 18.06
N GLN A 324 -12.67 19.62 19.21
CA GLN A 324 -11.47 20.00 19.96
C GLN A 324 -10.62 18.78 20.32
N GLU A 325 -11.26 17.73 20.83
CA GLU A 325 -10.58 16.49 21.23
C GLU A 325 -9.80 15.86 20.06
N LEU A 326 -10.37 15.86 18.85
CA LEU A 326 -9.70 15.31 17.67
C LEU A 326 -8.56 16.21 17.17
N VAL A 327 -8.69 17.53 17.30
CA VAL A 327 -7.62 18.47 16.98
C VAL A 327 -6.43 18.22 17.91
N ASP A 328 -6.68 18.11 19.21
CA ASP A 328 -5.67 17.81 20.24
C ASP A 328 -4.99 16.46 19.94
N LEU A 329 -5.77 15.40 19.72
CA LEU A 329 -5.24 14.07 19.44
C LEU A 329 -4.33 14.05 18.22
N VAL A 330 -4.72 14.65 17.10
CA VAL A 330 -3.91 14.65 15.87
C VAL A 330 -2.70 15.57 16.01
N ALA A 331 -2.85 16.74 16.63
CA ALA A 331 -1.73 17.63 16.94
C ALA A 331 -0.64 16.93 17.75
N THR A 332 -0.99 16.34 18.89
CA THR A 332 -0.03 15.66 19.77
C THR A 332 0.65 14.50 19.04
N ASN A 333 -0.11 13.70 18.31
CA ASN A 333 0.42 12.49 17.67
C ASN A 333 1.29 12.77 16.45
N TYR A 334 1.06 13.89 15.77
CA TYR A 334 1.78 14.31 14.57
C TYR A 334 2.54 15.64 14.78
N ALA A 335 2.96 15.92 16.01
CA ALA A 335 3.62 17.18 16.39
C ALA A 335 4.86 17.48 15.53
N GLU A 336 5.67 16.45 15.24
CA GLU A 336 6.85 16.55 14.36
C GLU A 336 6.45 16.99 12.95
N ASP A 337 5.34 16.48 12.41
CA ASP A 337 4.87 16.88 11.08
C ASP A 337 4.46 18.36 11.05
N PHE A 338 3.82 18.86 12.12
CA PHE A 338 3.49 20.29 12.22
C PHE A 338 4.76 21.15 12.30
N TYR A 339 5.69 20.75 13.16
CA TYR A 339 6.93 21.49 13.43
C TYR A 339 7.86 21.52 12.20
N TYR A 340 8.30 20.37 11.71
CA TYR A 340 9.31 20.28 10.66
C TYR A 340 8.81 20.78 9.30
N PHE A 341 7.53 20.58 9.00
CA PHE A 341 6.97 21.07 7.74
C PHE A 341 6.35 22.47 7.87
N GLY A 342 6.35 23.07 9.06
CA GLY A 342 5.77 24.40 9.30
C GLY A 342 4.32 24.49 8.86
N TYR A 343 3.47 23.56 9.33
CA TYR A 343 2.02 23.66 9.17
C TYR A 343 1.43 24.41 10.36
N ASP A 344 0.40 25.21 10.09
CA ASP A 344 -0.38 25.83 11.15
C ASP A 344 -1.15 24.77 11.94
N ILE A 345 -0.99 24.83 13.26
CA ILE A 345 -1.71 23.98 14.22
C ILE A 345 -3.15 24.50 14.41
N ALA A 346 -3.34 25.81 14.30
CA ALA A 346 -4.67 26.40 14.29
C ALA A 346 -5.43 25.98 13.02
N LEU A 347 -6.75 25.84 13.12
CA LEU A 347 -7.64 25.63 11.98
C LEU A 347 -8.34 26.96 11.66
N PRO A 348 -7.89 27.75 10.67
CA PRO A 348 -8.47 29.07 10.39
C PRO A 348 -9.97 29.01 10.07
N ASN A 349 -10.43 27.90 9.48
CA ASN A 349 -11.85 27.67 9.15
C ASN A 349 -12.71 27.21 10.35
N ARG A 350 -12.12 27.03 11.53
CA ARG A 350 -12.78 26.56 12.76
C ARG A 350 -12.30 27.38 13.97
N PRO A 351 -12.66 28.68 14.03
CA PRO A 351 -12.23 29.58 15.12
C PRO A 351 -12.82 29.18 16.49
N ASP A 352 -13.85 28.32 16.51
CA ASP A 352 -14.39 27.71 17.71
C ASP A 352 -13.44 26.69 18.35
N LEU A 353 -12.49 26.16 17.58
CA LEU A 353 -11.48 25.21 18.05
C LEU A 353 -10.20 25.96 18.43
N LYS A 354 -9.73 25.72 19.66
CA LYS A 354 -8.50 26.29 20.19
C LYS A 354 -7.30 25.52 19.63
N PRO A 355 -6.21 26.22 19.25
CA PRO A 355 -4.95 25.54 18.92
C PRO A 355 -4.43 24.74 20.12
N PRO A 356 -4.10 23.45 19.96
CA PRO A 356 -3.51 22.66 21.03
C PRO A 356 -2.18 23.25 21.49
N PRO A 357 -1.85 23.18 22.80
CA PRO A 357 -0.54 23.54 23.29
C PRO A 357 0.46 22.44 22.85
N ILE A 358 1.08 22.64 21.70
CA ILE A 358 2.15 21.74 21.24
C ILE A 358 3.47 22.36 21.70
N GLU A 359 4.14 21.69 22.64
CA GLU A 359 5.55 21.94 22.87
C GLU A 359 6.34 21.52 21.64
N PRO A 360 7.38 22.27 21.24
CA PRO A 360 8.27 21.82 20.18
C PRO A 360 8.74 20.40 20.51
N PRO A 361 8.79 19.49 19.51
CA PRO A 361 9.20 18.12 19.77
C PRO A 361 10.55 18.14 20.49
N PRO A 362 10.74 17.32 21.54
CA PRO A 362 11.99 17.31 22.29
C PRO A 362 13.15 17.13 21.30
N SER A 363 14.17 17.98 21.44
CA SER A 363 15.33 17.99 20.55
C SER A 363 15.92 16.59 20.48
N ILE A 364 15.73 15.93 19.33
CA ILE A 364 16.29 14.63 18.95
C ILE A 364 16.08 13.57 20.04
N ARG A 365 15.08 12.70 19.89
CA ARG A 365 15.18 11.40 20.55
C ARG A 365 16.46 10.78 20.00
N PRO A 366 17.49 10.51 20.80
CA PRO A 366 18.63 9.77 20.29
C PRO A 366 18.03 8.48 19.74
N PHE A 367 18.14 8.31 18.43
CA PHE A 367 17.87 7.02 17.84
C PHE A 367 18.76 6.07 18.61
N SER A 368 18.15 5.09 19.28
CA SER A 368 18.92 4.11 20.02
C SER A 368 19.77 3.40 18.98
N SER A 369 21.01 3.87 18.79
CA SER A 369 22.04 3.24 17.96
C SER A 369 22.37 1.83 18.47
N ASN A 370 21.84 1.47 19.64
CA ASN A 370 21.78 0.11 20.17
C ASN A 370 20.65 -0.75 19.56
N LEU A 371 19.99 -0.32 18.48
CA LEU A 371 19.38 -1.27 17.54
C LEU A 371 20.52 -2.00 16.84
N ASP A 372 21.09 -2.97 17.55
CA ASP A 372 22.04 -3.93 17.01
C ASP A 372 21.33 -4.69 15.88
N PHE A 373 21.52 -4.21 14.65
CA PHE A 373 20.93 -4.79 13.45
C PHE A 373 21.45 -6.22 13.20
N SER A 374 22.54 -6.65 13.87
CA SER A 374 23.01 -8.03 13.81
C SER A 374 22.01 -8.99 14.47
N ILE A 375 21.23 -8.54 15.47
CA ILE A 375 20.19 -9.34 16.13
C ILE A 375 19.07 -9.72 15.17
N TYR A 376 18.74 -8.86 14.20
CA TYR A 376 17.65 -9.09 13.25
C TYR A 376 18.05 -9.97 12.06
N LYS A 377 19.35 -10.04 11.71
CA LYS A 377 19.81 -10.92 10.62
C LYS A 377 19.60 -12.41 10.91
N ASP A 378 19.55 -12.82 12.18
CA ASP A 378 19.44 -14.24 12.57
C ASP A 378 18.11 -14.64 13.26
N GLN A 379 17.36 -13.70 13.83
CA GLN A 379 16.17 -14.02 14.63
C GLN A 379 14.86 -14.15 13.83
N ASP A 380 14.73 -13.56 12.65
CA ASP A 380 13.40 -13.34 12.05
C ASP A 380 12.76 -14.61 11.44
N LEU A 381 13.56 -15.57 10.97
CA LEU A 381 13.04 -16.81 10.38
C LEU A 381 12.97 -17.97 11.40
N LYS A 382 14.05 -18.17 12.16
CA LYS A 382 14.12 -19.26 13.16
C LYS A 382 13.27 -18.95 14.39
N GLY A 383 13.08 -17.69 14.73
CA GLY A 383 12.24 -17.24 15.84
C GLY A 383 10.74 -17.32 15.50
N LEU A 384 10.34 -16.89 14.30
CA LEU A 384 8.96 -16.98 13.86
C LEU A 384 8.50 -18.44 13.68
N ALA A 385 9.33 -19.30 13.09
CA ALA A 385 9.05 -20.73 12.99
C ALA A 385 8.88 -21.38 14.39
N ARG A 386 9.74 -21.05 15.35
CA ARG A 386 9.61 -21.54 16.74
C ARG A 386 8.35 -21.03 17.44
N ARG A 387 7.99 -19.75 17.28
CA ARG A 387 6.79 -19.17 17.93
C ARG A 387 5.48 -19.68 17.31
N VAL A 388 5.44 -19.86 15.99
CA VAL A 388 4.29 -20.47 15.31
C VAL A 388 4.14 -21.93 15.74
N SER A 389 5.24 -22.69 15.80
CA SER A 389 5.21 -24.07 16.31
C SER A 389 4.79 -24.15 17.78
N SER A 390 5.22 -23.23 18.65
CA SER A 390 4.83 -23.21 20.07
C SER A 390 3.38 -22.80 20.29
N GLN A 391 2.83 -21.90 19.45
CA GLN A 391 1.41 -21.52 19.52
C GLN A 391 0.48 -22.62 18.98
N ILE A 392 0.92 -23.37 17.96
CA ILE A 392 0.18 -24.53 17.46
C ILE A 392 0.14 -25.65 18.50
N SER A 393 1.27 -25.94 19.17
CA SER A 393 1.36 -27.02 20.18
C SER A 393 0.68 -26.68 21.52
N THR A 394 0.48 -25.40 21.84
CA THR A 394 -0.34 -25.00 23.01
C THR A 394 -1.85 -25.08 22.73
N SER A 395 -2.28 -24.99 21.46
CA SER A 395 -3.68 -25.17 21.08
C SER A 395 -4.15 -26.63 21.09
N SER A 396 -3.22 -27.60 21.00
CA SER A 396 -3.52 -29.03 21.15
C SER A 396 -3.66 -29.51 22.60
N SER A 397 -3.26 -28.69 23.59
CA SER A 397 -3.32 -29.05 25.02
C SER A 397 -4.64 -28.67 25.71
N LEU A 398 -5.61 -28.07 24.99
CA LEU A 398 -6.93 -27.68 25.54
C LEU A 398 -8.08 -28.61 25.12
N ARG A 399 -7.76 -29.82 24.63
CA ARG A 399 -8.73 -30.90 24.40
C ARG A 399 -8.38 -32.13 25.24
N SER A 400 -8.44 -32.03 26.57
CA SER A 400 -8.48 -33.22 27.43
C SER A 400 -9.06 -32.95 28.82
N THR A 401 -10.22 -32.30 28.90
CA THR A 401 -11.01 -32.25 30.15
C THR A 401 -12.50 -32.23 29.85
N SER A 402 -13.03 -33.34 29.31
CA SER A 402 -14.39 -33.77 29.62
C SER A 402 -14.63 -35.18 29.07
N ARG A 403 -14.53 -36.18 29.95
CA ARG A 403 -15.41 -37.36 30.05
C ARG A 403 -14.80 -38.41 30.98
N ARG A 404 -15.35 -38.50 32.19
CA ARG A 404 -15.46 -39.74 32.97
C ARG A 404 -16.95 -40.00 33.16
N HIS A 405 -17.48 -41.04 32.53
CA HIS A 405 -18.04 -42.19 33.26
C HIS A 405 -18.44 -43.31 32.29
N ASP A 406 -18.04 -44.51 32.71
CA ASP A 406 -18.65 -45.82 32.53
C ASP A 406 -18.41 -46.72 31.30
N GLU A 407 -18.18 -47.99 31.69
CA GLU A 407 -18.30 -49.29 31.01
C GLU A 407 -17.09 -49.96 30.33
N SER A 408 -16.45 -50.80 31.15
CA SER A 408 -16.22 -52.25 30.98
C SER A 408 -15.58 -52.84 29.71
N ARG A 409 -14.52 -53.64 29.98
CA ARG A 409 -14.13 -54.92 29.36
C ARG A 409 -14.04 -54.98 27.81
N MET A 410 -12.83 -55.15 27.29
CA MET A 410 -12.32 -56.45 26.81
C MET A 410 -10.85 -56.37 26.34
N SER A 411 -10.03 -57.25 26.91
CA SER A 411 -8.93 -58.03 26.30
C SER A 411 -8.56 -57.77 24.83
N SER A 412 -7.27 -57.51 24.55
CA SER A 412 -6.38 -58.45 23.82
C SER A 412 -5.23 -57.76 23.05
N SER A 413 -4.05 -58.36 23.16
CA SER A 413 -3.00 -58.50 22.13
C SER A 413 -2.09 -57.32 21.76
N MET A 414 -0.82 -57.55 22.11
CA MET A 414 0.40 -57.02 21.50
C MET A 414 0.41 -57.03 19.96
N ALA A 415 1.07 -56.04 19.36
CA ALA A 415 2.07 -56.25 18.32
C ALA A 415 2.96 -55.00 18.18
N THR A 416 4.26 -55.20 18.42
CA THR A 416 5.35 -54.25 18.25
C THR A 416 5.57 -54.00 16.76
N ILE A 417 5.60 -52.73 16.32
CA ILE A 417 6.05 -52.35 14.97
C ILE A 417 7.31 -51.50 15.13
N GLY A 418 8.38 -51.97 14.48
CA GLY A 418 9.74 -51.44 14.57
C GLY A 418 9.92 -50.09 13.88
N GLU A 419 10.91 -49.35 14.39
CA GLU A 419 11.47 -48.15 13.79
C GLU A 419 12.25 -48.48 12.51
N PRO A 420 12.16 -47.65 11.45
CA PRO A 420 13.14 -47.67 10.38
C PRO A 420 14.27 -46.66 10.63
N ASP A 421 15.48 -47.22 10.60
CA ASP A 421 16.78 -46.56 10.55
C ASP A 421 16.94 -45.74 9.26
N THR A 422 17.19 -44.42 9.37
CA THR A 422 17.54 -43.56 8.23
C THR A 422 18.97 -43.06 8.35
N ARG A 423 19.91 -43.85 7.83
CA ARG A 423 21.23 -43.37 7.38
C ARG A 423 21.24 -43.25 5.86
N GLY A 424 21.68 -42.11 5.33
CA GLY A 424 22.21 -42.11 3.96
C GLY A 424 22.18 -40.79 3.19
N SER A 425 23.39 -40.21 3.05
CA SER A 425 23.94 -39.67 1.80
C SER A 425 23.55 -38.26 1.35
N SER A 426 24.33 -37.28 1.82
CA SER A 426 24.51 -35.99 1.15
C SER A 426 25.47 -36.12 -0.04
N ARG A 427 24.94 -36.08 -1.27
CA ARG A 427 25.75 -35.82 -2.48
C ARG A 427 25.81 -34.32 -2.75
N ARG A 428 27.00 -33.72 -2.60
CA ARG A 428 27.33 -32.38 -3.09
C ARG A 428 27.46 -32.41 -4.61
N ILE A 429 26.58 -31.68 -5.31
CA ILE A 429 26.76 -31.34 -6.73
C ILE A 429 27.59 -30.06 -6.79
N LYS A 430 28.82 -30.15 -7.31
CA LYS A 430 29.62 -28.99 -7.73
C LYS A 430 29.19 -28.63 -9.15
N ILE A 431 28.55 -27.47 -9.33
CA ILE A 431 28.32 -26.89 -10.66
C ILE A 431 29.52 -25.98 -10.96
N ARG A 432 30.26 -26.34 -12.00
CA ARG A 432 31.31 -25.53 -12.63
C ARG A 432 30.63 -24.61 -13.64
N VAL A 433 30.82 -23.31 -13.50
CA VAL A 433 30.37 -22.31 -14.47
C VAL A 433 31.61 -21.87 -15.24
N ASP A 434 31.76 -22.38 -16.46
CA ASP A 434 32.76 -21.88 -17.39
C ASP A 434 32.19 -20.62 -18.07
N SER A 435 32.98 -19.56 -18.02
CA SER A 435 32.78 -18.27 -18.65
C SER A 435 32.99 -18.38 -20.17
N LEU A 436 31.97 -18.03 -20.94
CA LEU A 436 32.05 -17.86 -22.40
C LEU A 436 32.06 -16.37 -22.72
N GLU A 437 33.26 -15.86 -22.99
CA GLU A 437 33.47 -14.65 -23.78
C GLU A 437 33.06 -14.92 -25.23
N THR A 438 32.22 -14.06 -25.79
CA THR A 438 32.18 -13.87 -27.25
C THR A 438 32.06 -12.39 -27.55
N SER A 439 33.11 -11.87 -28.17
CA SER A 439 33.10 -10.63 -28.92
C SER A 439 32.45 -10.85 -30.29
N LYS A 440 31.80 -9.82 -30.83
CA LYS A 440 32.21 -9.19 -32.10
C LYS A 440 31.24 -8.08 -32.50
N ASP A 441 31.87 -7.02 -32.99
CA ASP A 441 31.33 -5.93 -33.79
C ASP A 441 30.50 -6.42 -34.98
N ASP A 442 29.51 -5.63 -35.41
CA ASP A 442 29.59 -4.96 -36.72
C ASP A 442 28.44 -3.95 -36.99
N THR A 443 28.86 -2.70 -37.20
CA THR A 443 28.49 -1.74 -38.25
C THR A 443 27.05 -1.59 -38.82
N LYS A 444 26.63 -0.30 -38.86
CA LYS A 444 26.23 0.52 -40.04
C LYS A 444 24.78 1.04 -40.21
N GLU A 445 24.78 2.36 -40.45
CA GLU A 445 24.02 3.17 -41.42
C GLU A 445 22.52 3.50 -41.23
N ALA A 446 22.31 4.81 -40.97
CA ALA A 446 21.45 5.77 -41.68
C ALA A 446 19.95 5.47 -41.93
N ASN A 447 19.09 6.35 -41.42
CA ASN A 447 18.16 7.15 -42.24
C ASN A 447 17.38 8.17 -41.39
N GLU A 448 17.62 9.45 -41.67
CA GLU A 448 16.63 10.55 -41.60
C GLU A 448 15.59 10.34 -42.73
N PRO A 449 14.34 10.88 -42.68
CA PRO A 449 14.11 12.33 -42.54
C PRO A 449 12.77 12.81 -41.93
N ALA A 450 12.69 14.15 -41.87
CA ALA A 450 11.53 15.02 -42.12
C ALA A 450 10.68 15.55 -40.94
N SER A 451 10.93 16.84 -40.67
CA SER A 451 10.05 17.86 -40.09
C SER A 451 8.75 18.06 -40.89
N PRO A 452 7.65 18.57 -40.28
CA PRO A 452 7.28 19.93 -40.62
C PRO A 452 6.75 20.81 -39.46
N ALA A 453 7.31 22.02 -39.43
CA ALA A 453 6.67 23.34 -39.33
C ALA A 453 5.32 23.53 -38.58
N ALA A 454 5.43 24.27 -37.47
CA ALA A 454 4.78 25.54 -37.16
C ALA A 454 3.32 25.82 -37.59
N ALA A 455 2.46 26.04 -36.59
CA ALA A 455 1.31 26.94 -36.68
C ALA A 455 1.24 27.81 -35.41
N LYS A 456 1.62 29.08 -35.52
CA LYS A 456 1.40 30.13 -34.52
C LYS A 456 -0.04 30.64 -34.67
N LYS A 457 -0.82 30.64 -33.58
CA LYS A 457 -2.05 31.45 -33.48
C LYS A 457 -1.96 32.33 -32.24
N ALA A 458 -1.89 33.64 -32.48
CA ALA A 458 -1.92 34.67 -31.46
C ALA A 458 -3.33 34.78 -30.88
N VAL A 459 -3.44 34.87 -29.55
CA VAL A 459 -4.66 35.29 -28.86
C VAL A 459 -4.29 36.46 -27.96
N SER A 460 -4.98 37.56 -28.20
CA SER A 460 -4.89 38.83 -27.49
C SER A 460 -5.39 38.71 -26.05
N SER A 461 -4.62 39.24 -25.11
CA SER A 461 -4.98 39.39 -23.70
C SER A 461 -5.94 40.57 -23.49
N SER A 462 -7.14 40.31 -22.97
CA SER A 462 -7.94 41.32 -22.26
C SER A 462 -7.93 41.00 -20.77
N ALA A 463 -7.29 41.86 -19.97
CA ALA A 463 -7.28 41.75 -18.53
C ALA A 463 -8.59 42.30 -17.96
N ALA A 464 -9.45 41.43 -17.43
CA ALA A 464 -10.57 41.82 -16.58
C ALA A 464 -10.13 41.78 -15.11
N THR A 465 -10.48 42.84 -14.38
CA THR A 465 -10.22 43.01 -12.96
C THR A 465 -11.25 42.20 -12.16
N VAL A 466 -10.79 41.18 -11.44
CA VAL A 466 -11.62 40.28 -10.61
C VAL A 466 -11.74 40.87 -9.21
N THR A 467 -12.98 41.05 -8.74
CA THR A 467 -13.33 41.50 -7.39
C THR A 467 -13.53 40.33 -6.43
N GLU A 468 -13.46 40.62 -5.12
CA GLU A 468 -13.45 39.67 -3.99
C GLU A 468 -14.62 38.66 -3.92
N GLY A 469 -15.66 38.83 -4.74
CA GLY A 469 -16.78 37.89 -4.88
C GLY A 469 -16.47 36.60 -5.66
N ASP A 470 -15.43 36.58 -6.50
CA ASP A 470 -15.10 35.42 -7.36
C ASP A 470 -14.41 34.27 -6.60
N LEU A 471 -13.97 34.51 -5.36
CA LEU A 471 -13.30 33.51 -4.51
C LEU A 471 -14.26 32.44 -3.95
N ARG A 472 -15.58 32.66 -3.96
CA ARG A 472 -16.58 31.64 -3.57
C ARG A 472 -17.09 30.80 -4.74
N ALA A 473 -16.85 31.21 -5.99
CA ALA A 473 -17.30 30.49 -7.18
C ALA A 473 -16.37 29.33 -7.58
N LEU A 474 -15.07 29.42 -7.27
CA LEU A 474 -14.07 28.43 -7.67
C LEU A 474 -14.17 27.09 -6.91
N ASP A 475 -14.80 27.06 -5.74
CA ASP A 475 -15.15 25.80 -5.04
C ASP A 475 -16.50 25.22 -5.50
N ALA A 476 -17.32 26.00 -6.25
CA ALA A 476 -18.63 25.59 -6.76
C ALA A 476 -18.61 25.11 -8.23
N GLU A 477 -17.60 25.49 -9.02
CA GLU A 477 -17.45 25.00 -10.42
C GLU A 477 -17.16 23.50 -10.51
N ASP A 478 -16.53 22.89 -9.49
CA ASP A 478 -16.34 21.42 -9.39
C ASP A 478 -17.69 20.66 -9.26
N ASP A 479 -18.78 21.33 -8.86
CA ASP A 479 -20.13 20.74 -8.78
C ASP A 479 -20.91 20.87 -10.10
N ALA A 480 -20.56 21.82 -10.98
CA ALA A 480 -21.26 22.04 -12.25
C ALA A 480 -20.81 21.05 -13.35
N ASP A 481 -19.51 20.77 -13.47
CA ASP A 481 -18.99 19.77 -14.44
C ASP A 481 -19.36 18.32 -14.04
N ALA A 482 -19.72 18.10 -12.78
CA ALA A 482 -20.23 16.84 -12.27
C ALA A 482 -21.70 16.55 -12.66
N ALA A 483 -22.48 17.56 -13.02
CA ALA A 483 -23.89 17.40 -13.38
C ALA A 483 -24.07 16.86 -14.81
N ALA A 484 -23.11 17.07 -15.70
CA ALA A 484 -23.14 16.53 -17.08
C ALA A 484 -22.85 15.02 -17.14
N GLY A 485 -22.30 14.42 -16.07
CA GLY A 485 -21.94 13.00 -16.01
C GLY A 485 -22.98 12.06 -15.38
N SER A 486 -24.12 12.57 -14.88
CA SER A 486 -25.03 11.78 -14.01
C SER A 486 -26.13 11.00 -14.74
N VAL A 487 -26.05 10.80 -16.06
CA VAL A 487 -27.09 10.08 -16.82
C VAL A 487 -26.86 8.56 -16.85
N LEU A 488 -25.68 8.06 -16.44
CA LEU A 488 -25.31 6.64 -16.54
C LEU A 488 -25.32 5.85 -15.21
N ASP A 489 -25.59 6.48 -14.06
CA ASP A 489 -25.64 5.82 -12.74
C ASP A 489 -27.09 5.59 -12.22
N ARG A 490 -28.10 5.61 -13.11
CA ARG A 490 -29.51 5.30 -12.78
C ARG A 490 -30.09 4.09 -13.55
N VAL A 491 -29.23 3.14 -13.93
CA VAL A 491 -29.60 1.77 -14.36
C VAL A 491 -28.77 0.82 -13.54
#